data_AF-A0A7L4LKM5-F1
#
_entry.id   AF-A0A7L4LKM5-F1
#
_cell.length_a   1.000
_cell.length_b   1.000
_cell.length_c   1.000
_cell.angle_alpha   90.00
_cell.angle_beta   90.00
_cell.angle_gamma   90.00
#
_symmetry.space_group_name_H-M   'P 1'
#
loop_
_entity.id
_entity.type
_entity.pdbx_description
1 polymer ?
#
loop_
_entity_poly.entity_id
_entity_poly.type
_entity_poly.pdbx_seq_one_letter_code
_entity_poly.pdbx_strand_id
1 'polypeptide(L)'
;PCSPAAPHPRLAAYKPRGGPGQAERRQRLLRIQRERRLDYVNHARRLAEDDWAGVESEDEDGEGEDAEEEAMDVDAGKKLPKRYANQLMLSEWLVDVPSDLEQEWVVVVCPVGKRALVVASRGTTAAYTKSGFCVNRFPSLLPGGNRHNSTSDKVYSILDCIYNEAKQTYYILDVMCWRGHPVYDCQTDFRFFWLSSKIQEEEGLGEKSRINPYKFVGLQNFPCSSDSLCELLATDFPFEV
;
A
#
# COMPACT_ATOMS: atom_id res chain seq x y z
N PRO A 1 -11.06 13.20 -2.63
CA PRO A 1 -10.68 14.61 -2.83
C PRO A 1 -9.24 14.69 -3.37
N CYS A 2 -8.87 15.73 -4.13
CA CYS A 2 -7.49 15.95 -4.61
C CYS A 2 -6.78 14.70 -5.18
N SER A 3 -7.48 13.89 -5.98
CA SER A 3 -6.95 12.61 -6.47
C SER A 3 -5.78 12.80 -7.45
N PRO A 4 -4.69 12.04 -7.32
CA PRO A 4 -3.61 11.99 -8.31
C PRO A 4 -4.04 11.42 -9.67
N ALA A 5 -5.25 10.89 -9.81
CA ALA A 5 -5.81 10.50 -11.11
C ALA A 5 -6.15 11.70 -12.01
N ALA A 6 -6.32 12.89 -11.41
CA ALA A 6 -6.49 14.16 -12.11
C ALA A 6 -5.25 15.06 -11.90
N PRO A 7 -5.05 16.09 -12.75
CA PRO A 7 -3.96 17.05 -12.57
C PRO A 7 -3.98 17.72 -11.19
N HIS A 8 -2.82 18.20 -10.75
CA HIS A 8 -2.70 18.92 -9.48
C HIS A 8 -3.71 20.08 -9.41
N PRO A 9 -4.45 20.29 -8.30
CA PRO A 9 -5.49 21.32 -8.24
C PRO A 9 -5.04 22.76 -8.58
N ARG A 10 -3.77 23.11 -8.28
CA ARG A 10 -3.18 24.40 -8.70
C ARG A 10 -3.02 24.57 -10.23
N LEU A 11 -2.97 23.46 -10.97
CA LEU A 11 -2.84 23.42 -12.43
C LEU A 11 -4.18 23.19 -13.12
N ALA A 12 -5.26 22.99 -12.36
CA ALA A 12 -6.58 22.72 -12.91
C ALA A 12 -7.25 24.03 -13.37
N ALA A 13 -7.96 23.97 -14.50
CA ALA A 13 -8.72 25.11 -15.02
C ALA A 13 -9.90 25.52 -14.11
N TYR A 14 -10.40 24.57 -13.31
CA TYR A 14 -11.53 24.77 -12.41
C TYR A 14 -11.12 24.42 -10.98
N LYS A 15 -11.59 25.21 -10.02
CA LYS A 15 -11.41 24.90 -8.61
C LYS A 15 -12.18 23.63 -8.27
N PRO A 16 -11.60 22.70 -7.50
CA PRO A 16 -12.34 21.54 -7.02
C PRO A 16 -13.54 21.98 -6.19
N ARG A 17 -14.60 21.14 -6.15
CA ARG A 17 -15.74 21.36 -5.25
C ARG A 17 -15.21 21.60 -3.83
N GLY A 18 -15.80 22.57 -3.12
CA GLY A 18 -15.37 22.97 -1.78
C GLY A 18 -15.38 21.81 -0.79
N GLY A 19 -14.72 21.97 0.36
CA GLY A 19 -14.73 21.01 1.45
C GLY A 19 -13.67 21.30 2.52
N PRO A 20 -13.60 20.50 3.61
CA PRO A 20 -12.63 20.72 4.68
C PRO A 20 -11.22 20.60 4.11
N GLY A 21 -10.27 21.39 4.60
CA GLY A 21 -8.87 21.35 4.15
C GLY A 21 -8.19 20.00 4.43
N GLN A 22 -7.04 19.72 3.82
CA GLN A 22 -6.34 18.45 4.05
C GLN A 22 -5.92 18.29 5.52
N ALA A 23 -5.55 19.39 6.20
CA ALA A 23 -5.17 19.35 7.61
C ALA A 23 -6.29 18.81 8.52
N GLU A 24 -7.51 19.31 8.35
CA GLU A 24 -8.68 18.87 9.12
C GLU A 24 -9.02 17.41 8.82
N ARG A 25 -9.00 17.01 7.54
CA ARG A 25 -9.24 15.61 7.14
C ARG A 25 -8.21 14.66 7.73
N ARG A 26 -6.93 15.04 7.74
CA ARG A 26 -5.84 14.23 8.35
C ARG A 26 -6.05 14.05 9.85
N GLN A 27 -6.37 15.14 10.57
CA GLN A 27 -6.63 15.07 12.01
C GLN A 27 -7.83 14.18 12.35
N ARG A 28 -8.93 14.30 11.58
CA ARG A 28 -10.11 13.44 11.73
C ARG A 28 -9.75 11.96 11.49
N LEU A 29 -9.01 11.66 10.43
CA LEU A 29 -8.62 10.30 10.08
C LEU A 29 -7.71 9.65 11.14
N LEU A 30 -6.74 10.40 11.69
CA LEU A 30 -5.88 9.92 12.78
C LEU A 30 -6.68 9.63 14.07
N ARG A 31 -7.71 10.42 14.37
CA ARG A 31 -8.61 10.12 15.50
C ARG A 31 -9.37 8.83 15.27
N ILE A 32 -9.96 8.66 14.09
CA ILE A 32 -10.68 7.44 13.71
C ILE A 32 -9.76 6.22 13.80
N GLN A 33 -8.52 6.30 13.28
CA GLN A 33 -7.56 5.19 13.35
C GLN A 33 -7.23 4.76 14.79
N ARG A 34 -7.21 5.69 15.76
CA ARG A 34 -6.97 5.37 17.18
C ARG A 34 -8.13 4.65 17.85
N GLU A 35 -9.36 4.95 17.42
CA GLU A 35 -10.59 4.41 18.03
C GLU A 35 -11.02 3.10 17.37
N ARG A 36 -10.78 2.98 16.06
CA ARG A 36 -11.29 1.90 15.23
C ARG A 36 -10.53 0.60 15.48
N ARG A 37 -11.28 -0.48 15.68
CA ARG A 37 -10.75 -1.84 15.79
C ARG A 37 -11.33 -2.69 14.67
N LEU A 38 -10.56 -2.84 13.58
CA LEU A 38 -10.93 -3.73 12.49
C LEU A 38 -10.20 -5.06 12.63
N ASP A 39 -10.82 -6.12 12.13
CA ASP A 39 -10.23 -7.45 12.14
C ASP A 39 -9.26 -7.64 10.96
N TYR A 40 -8.12 -6.96 11.04
CA TYR A 40 -7.07 -7.05 10.02
C TYR A 40 -6.41 -8.42 9.95
N VAL A 41 -6.48 -9.21 11.04
CA VAL A 41 -5.97 -10.59 11.06
C VAL A 41 -6.79 -11.45 10.13
N ASN A 42 -8.11 -11.45 10.27
CA ASN A 42 -8.95 -12.19 9.34
C ASN A 42 -8.89 -11.60 7.94
N HIS A 43 -8.83 -10.28 7.78
CA HIS A 43 -8.70 -9.65 6.47
C HIS A 43 -7.45 -10.11 5.70
N ALA A 44 -6.29 -10.13 6.38
CA ALA A 44 -5.05 -10.59 5.80
C ALA A 44 -5.12 -12.08 5.42
N ARG A 45 -5.75 -12.91 6.27
CA ARG A 45 -6.00 -14.33 5.96
C ARG A 45 -6.86 -14.50 4.70
N ARG A 46 -7.96 -13.73 4.59
CA ARG A 46 -8.86 -13.78 3.43
C ARG A 46 -8.13 -13.46 2.12
N LEU A 47 -7.27 -12.44 2.13
CA LEU A 47 -6.43 -12.09 0.98
C LEU A 47 -5.46 -13.21 0.61
N ALA A 48 -4.86 -13.87 1.60
CA ALA A 48 -3.89 -14.94 1.40
C ALA A 48 -4.52 -16.26 0.92
N GLU A 49 -5.72 -16.57 1.40
CA GLU A 49 -6.40 -17.85 1.16
C GLU A 49 -7.45 -17.79 0.04
N ASP A 50 -7.80 -16.59 -0.42
CA ASP A 50 -8.90 -16.29 -1.33
C ASP A 50 -10.26 -16.82 -0.80
N ASP A 51 -10.45 -16.74 0.50
CA ASP A 51 -11.64 -17.20 1.22
C ASP A 51 -12.51 -16.01 1.62
N TRP A 52 -13.62 -15.80 0.90
CA TRP A 52 -14.56 -14.69 1.12
C TRP A 52 -15.94 -15.16 1.60
N ALA A 53 -16.07 -16.44 1.95
CA ALA A 53 -17.33 -17.02 2.40
C ALA A 53 -17.86 -16.31 3.66
N GLY A 54 -19.17 -16.03 3.71
CA GLY A 54 -19.85 -15.36 4.82
C GLY A 54 -19.76 -13.83 4.82
N VAL A 55 -18.89 -13.21 4.02
CA VAL A 55 -18.88 -11.76 3.80
C VAL A 55 -19.83 -11.37 2.66
N GLU A 56 -20.09 -12.30 1.73
CA GLU A 56 -21.02 -12.09 0.61
C GLU A 56 -22.50 -12.06 1.07
N SER A 57 -22.85 -12.75 2.16
CA SER A 57 -24.22 -12.83 2.68
C SER A 57 -24.68 -11.63 3.53
N GLU A 58 -23.77 -10.75 3.94
CA GLU A 58 -24.11 -9.58 4.78
C GLU A 58 -24.55 -8.34 3.97
N ASP A 59 -24.56 -8.43 2.64
CA ASP A 59 -24.81 -7.29 1.74
C ASP A 59 -26.08 -7.42 0.87
N GLU A 60 -26.81 -8.56 0.89
CA GLU A 60 -28.12 -8.64 0.22
C GLU A 60 -29.20 -7.76 0.89
N ASP A 61 -28.94 -7.24 2.09
CA ASP A 61 -29.87 -6.35 2.82
C ASP A 61 -29.62 -4.85 2.61
N GLY A 62 -28.68 -4.43 1.74
CA GLY A 62 -28.23 -3.03 1.68
C GLY A 62 -27.98 -2.42 0.29
N GLU A 63 -28.15 -3.16 -0.80
CA GLU A 63 -28.04 -2.60 -2.15
C GLU A 63 -29.41 -2.12 -2.66
N GLY A 64 -29.85 -0.98 -2.13
CA GLY A 64 -31.06 -0.29 -2.57
C GLY A 64 -30.86 1.23 -2.58
N GLU A 65 -30.67 1.76 -3.79
CA GLU A 65 -31.02 3.12 -4.24
C GLU A 65 -30.15 4.32 -3.76
N ASP A 66 -29.57 4.99 -4.76
CA ASP A 66 -29.29 6.43 -4.87
C ASP A 66 -28.49 7.16 -3.75
N ALA A 67 -27.22 7.46 -4.06
CA ALA A 67 -26.52 8.62 -3.49
C ALA A 67 -25.50 9.20 -4.49
N GLU A 68 -25.97 9.64 -5.65
CA GLU A 68 -25.36 10.82 -6.27
C GLU A 68 -25.73 12.03 -5.40
N GLU A 69 -24.70 12.80 -5.00
CA GLU A 69 -24.78 14.09 -4.29
C GLU A 69 -25.24 14.06 -2.82
N GLU A 70 -24.29 14.07 -1.88
CA GLU A 70 -23.94 15.25 -1.06
C GLU A 70 -23.11 14.86 0.18
N ALA A 71 -22.29 15.83 0.62
CA ALA A 71 -21.58 15.92 1.89
C ALA A 71 -20.35 15.04 2.15
N MET A 72 -19.29 15.73 2.55
CA MET A 72 -18.02 15.20 3.03
C MET A 72 -18.19 14.53 4.39
N ASP A 73 -18.58 13.26 4.39
CA ASP A 73 -18.33 12.41 5.55
C ASP A 73 -17.15 11.48 5.28
N VAL A 74 -16.02 11.85 5.88
CA VAL A 74 -14.87 10.96 5.99
C VAL A 74 -15.26 9.86 6.98
N ASP A 75 -15.69 8.74 6.41
CA ASP A 75 -15.49 7.38 6.91
C ASP A 75 -15.97 7.07 8.34
N ALA A 76 -17.25 7.33 8.62
CA ALA A 76 -17.95 6.63 9.68
C ALA A 76 -18.55 5.32 9.12
N GLY A 77 -17.70 4.34 8.75
CA GLY A 77 -18.17 2.96 8.56
C GLY A 77 -17.77 2.21 7.28
N LYS A 78 -16.76 2.61 6.49
CA LYS A 78 -16.39 1.81 5.30
C LYS A 78 -15.82 0.45 5.72
N LYS A 79 -16.59 -0.62 5.53
CA LYS A 79 -16.12 -2.01 5.68
C LYS A 79 -14.79 -2.21 4.93
N LEU A 80 -13.94 -3.11 5.41
CA LEU A 80 -12.70 -3.45 4.72
C LEU A 80 -13.01 -3.88 3.27
N PRO A 81 -12.20 -3.47 2.27
CA PRO A 81 -12.49 -3.78 0.88
C PRO A 81 -12.54 -5.30 0.66
N LYS A 82 -13.48 -5.75 -0.18
CA LYS A 82 -13.59 -7.17 -0.55
C LYS A 82 -12.62 -7.53 -1.66
N ARG A 83 -12.14 -8.77 -1.67
CA ARG A 83 -11.26 -9.33 -2.73
C ARG A 83 -9.98 -8.51 -2.87
N TYR A 84 -9.45 -8.40 -4.09
CA TYR A 84 -8.15 -7.80 -4.37
C TYR A 84 -8.20 -6.33 -4.80
N ALA A 85 -9.40 -5.76 -4.98
CA ALA A 85 -9.56 -4.37 -5.39
C ALA A 85 -9.46 -3.41 -4.20
N ASN A 86 -8.93 -2.21 -4.42
CA ASN A 86 -8.91 -1.11 -3.43
C ASN A 86 -8.21 -1.44 -2.10
N GLN A 87 -7.27 -2.39 -2.09
CA GLN A 87 -6.52 -2.78 -0.89
C GLN A 87 -5.36 -1.83 -0.54
N LEU A 88 -4.95 -0.99 -1.48
CA LEU A 88 -3.77 -0.12 -1.33
C LEU A 88 -4.16 1.23 -0.75
N MET A 89 -3.31 1.77 0.14
CA MET A 89 -3.45 3.13 0.62
C MET A 89 -3.01 4.12 -0.46
N LEU A 90 -3.96 4.89 -0.99
CA LEU A 90 -3.71 5.86 -2.06
C LEU A 90 -3.55 7.27 -1.48
N SER A 91 -2.54 8.00 -1.97
CA SER A 91 -2.30 9.39 -1.59
C SER A 91 -3.25 10.36 -2.29
N GLU A 92 -3.33 11.57 -1.72
CA GLU A 92 -3.85 12.76 -2.41
C GLU A 92 -2.67 13.62 -2.88
N TRP A 93 -2.91 14.55 -3.81
CA TRP A 93 -1.97 15.62 -4.08
C TRP A 93 -1.66 16.40 -2.79
N LEU A 94 -0.38 16.67 -2.52
CA LEU A 94 0.03 17.50 -1.38
C LEU A 94 -0.20 18.98 -1.71
N VAL A 95 -1.36 19.51 -1.32
CA VAL A 95 -1.75 20.91 -1.55
C VAL A 95 -1.51 21.75 -0.30
N ASP A 96 -2.02 21.27 0.83
CA ASP A 96 -1.89 21.91 2.14
C ASP A 96 -0.72 21.26 2.89
N VAL A 97 0.44 21.91 2.79
CA VAL A 97 1.69 21.48 3.44
C VAL A 97 1.47 21.48 4.96
N PRO A 98 1.67 20.33 5.65
CA PRO A 98 1.63 20.25 7.10
C PRO A 98 2.64 21.21 7.75
N SER A 99 2.25 21.86 8.84
CA SER A 99 3.16 22.74 9.61
C SER A 99 4.26 21.97 10.33
N ASP A 100 4.00 20.69 10.61
CA ASP A 100 4.85 19.71 11.28
C ASP A 100 5.52 18.74 10.28
N LEU A 101 5.67 19.16 9.01
CA LEU A 101 6.19 18.30 7.93
C LEU A 101 7.58 17.72 8.29
N GLU A 102 8.48 18.54 8.82
CA GLU A 102 9.84 18.12 9.14
C GLU A 102 9.91 17.11 10.29
N GLN A 103 8.95 17.15 11.23
CA GLN A 103 8.96 16.34 12.45
C GLN A 103 8.16 15.04 12.30
N GLU A 104 6.99 15.11 11.67
CA GLU A 104 6.00 14.01 11.69
C GLU A 104 5.83 13.32 10.33
N TRP A 105 6.60 13.72 9.32
CA TRP A 105 6.49 13.18 7.96
C TRP A 105 7.82 12.68 7.42
N VAL A 106 7.70 11.66 6.59
CA VAL A 106 8.80 11.10 5.81
C VAL A 106 8.45 11.12 4.33
N VAL A 107 9.47 11.23 3.49
CA VAL A 107 9.34 11.20 2.04
C VAL A 107 9.91 9.90 1.49
N VAL A 108 9.25 9.33 0.48
CA VAL A 108 9.75 8.17 -0.25
C VAL A 108 9.82 8.50 -1.72
N VAL A 109 11.00 8.35 -2.31
CA VAL A 109 11.19 8.53 -3.75
C VAL A 109 10.66 7.30 -4.48
N CYS A 110 9.69 7.51 -5.35
CA CYS A 110 8.97 6.44 -6.02
C CYS A 110 9.46 6.30 -7.47
N PRO A 111 9.82 5.08 -7.92
CA PRO A 111 10.17 4.85 -9.33
C PRO A 111 8.96 5.02 -10.25
N VAL A 112 9.22 5.39 -11.50
CA VAL A 112 8.27 5.22 -12.60
C VAL A 112 7.94 3.72 -12.72
N GLY A 113 6.65 3.39 -12.60
CA GLY A 113 6.19 2.02 -12.64
C GLY A 113 4.70 1.84 -12.35
N LYS A 114 4.28 0.58 -12.30
CA LYS A 114 2.88 0.19 -12.08
C LYS A 114 2.67 -0.21 -10.62
N ARG A 115 1.79 0.48 -9.92
CA ARG A 115 1.42 0.14 -8.53
C ARG A 115 0.74 -1.23 -8.49
N ALA A 116 1.16 -2.10 -7.57
CA ALA A 116 0.66 -3.45 -7.44
C ALA A 116 0.55 -3.89 -5.98
N LEU A 117 -0.59 -4.48 -5.63
CA LEU A 117 -0.74 -5.30 -4.44
C LEU A 117 -0.05 -6.64 -4.72
N VAL A 118 0.90 -7.02 -3.87
CA VAL A 118 1.59 -8.32 -3.97
C VAL A 118 1.16 -9.21 -2.83
N VAL A 119 0.68 -10.41 -3.15
CA VAL A 119 0.28 -11.43 -2.18
C VAL A 119 1.11 -12.70 -2.44
N ALA A 120 1.98 -13.03 -1.50
CA ALA A 120 2.77 -14.26 -1.49
C ALA A 120 2.11 -15.25 -0.53
N SER A 121 1.59 -16.36 -1.04
CA SER A 121 0.83 -17.34 -0.26
C SER A 121 0.80 -18.70 -0.97
N ARG A 122 0.72 -19.80 -0.22
CA ARG A 122 0.56 -21.18 -0.72
C ARG A 122 1.57 -21.57 -1.82
N GLY A 123 2.80 -21.08 -1.70
CA GLY A 123 3.91 -21.41 -2.57
C GLY A 123 3.94 -20.65 -3.91
N THR A 124 3.16 -19.57 -4.05
CA THR A 124 3.18 -18.69 -5.21
C THR A 124 2.97 -17.23 -4.81
N THR A 125 3.37 -16.32 -5.68
CA THR A 125 3.21 -14.87 -5.50
C THR A 125 2.37 -14.31 -6.64
N ALA A 126 1.31 -13.59 -6.29
CA ALA A 126 0.41 -12.94 -7.22
C ALA A 126 0.51 -11.41 -7.09
N ALA A 127 0.49 -10.72 -8.23
CA ALA A 127 0.46 -9.26 -8.28
C ALA A 127 -0.87 -8.78 -8.85
N TYR A 128 -1.51 -7.83 -8.17
CA TYR A 128 -2.83 -7.29 -8.51
C TYR A 128 -2.76 -5.78 -8.73
N THR A 129 -3.53 -5.26 -9.68
CA THR A 129 -3.70 -3.81 -9.88
C THR A 129 -4.53 -3.18 -8.77
N LYS A 130 -4.62 -1.84 -8.74
CA LYS A 130 -5.56 -1.10 -7.86
C LYS A 130 -7.01 -1.57 -8.00
N SER A 131 -7.42 -1.96 -9.22
CA SER A 131 -8.76 -2.49 -9.52
C SER A 131 -8.94 -3.97 -9.16
N GLY A 132 -7.91 -4.64 -8.63
CA GLY A 132 -7.96 -6.05 -8.22
C GLY A 132 -7.71 -7.04 -9.36
N PHE A 133 -7.33 -6.58 -10.56
CA PHE A 133 -7.00 -7.48 -11.66
C PHE A 133 -5.65 -8.15 -11.42
N CYS A 134 -5.61 -9.48 -11.50
CA CYS A 134 -4.37 -10.26 -11.34
C CYS A 134 -3.51 -10.12 -12.61
N VAL A 135 -2.42 -9.36 -12.50
CA VAL A 135 -1.50 -9.09 -13.63
C VAL A 135 -0.58 -10.28 -13.87
N ASN A 136 -0.10 -10.91 -12.79
CA ASN A 136 0.88 -11.97 -12.89
C ASN A 136 0.85 -12.90 -11.68
N ARG A 137 1.27 -14.15 -11.91
CA ARG A 137 1.53 -15.17 -10.88
C ARG A 137 2.90 -15.80 -11.13
N PHE A 138 3.76 -15.80 -10.12
CA PHE A 138 5.14 -16.23 -10.24
C PHE A 138 5.67 -16.76 -8.90
N PRO A 139 6.73 -17.59 -8.87
CA PRO A 139 7.40 -17.92 -7.62
C PRO A 139 8.21 -16.71 -7.13
N SER A 140 8.29 -16.48 -5.83
CA SER A 140 9.26 -15.53 -5.27
C SER A 140 9.86 -16.02 -3.97
N LEU A 141 10.97 -15.41 -3.56
CA LEU A 141 11.60 -15.69 -2.27
C LEU A 141 10.89 -15.03 -1.09
N LEU A 142 9.78 -14.32 -1.32
CA LEU A 142 8.95 -13.83 -0.22
C LEU A 142 8.42 -14.99 0.63
N PRO A 143 8.23 -14.80 1.94
CA PRO A 143 7.61 -15.82 2.77
C PRO A 143 6.21 -16.18 2.26
N GLY A 144 6.00 -17.48 1.98
CA GLY A 144 4.78 -17.99 1.34
C GLY A 144 4.78 -18.01 -0.19
N GLY A 145 5.76 -17.38 -0.84
CA GLY A 145 5.82 -17.17 -2.30
C GLY A 145 6.43 -18.29 -3.12
N ASN A 146 6.97 -19.33 -2.48
CA ASN A 146 7.60 -20.48 -3.14
C ASN A 146 7.34 -21.76 -2.34
N ARG A 147 7.11 -22.87 -3.05
CA ARG A 147 6.90 -24.21 -2.48
C ARG A 147 8.04 -24.66 -1.56
N HIS A 148 9.29 -24.25 -1.84
CA HIS A 148 10.43 -24.57 -0.99
C HIS A 148 10.41 -23.87 0.38
N ASN A 149 9.73 -22.72 0.48
CA ASN A 149 9.59 -21.93 1.72
C ASN A 149 8.15 -22.01 2.29
N SER A 150 7.36 -22.97 1.80
CA SER A 150 5.96 -23.18 2.20
C SER A 150 5.88 -24.36 3.17
N THR A 151 6.54 -24.25 4.32
CA THR A 151 6.50 -25.30 5.36
C THR A 151 5.21 -25.29 6.16
N SER A 152 4.41 -24.21 6.08
CA SER A 152 3.11 -24.07 6.74
C SER A 152 2.17 -23.23 5.88
N ASP A 153 0.93 -23.69 5.74
CA ASP A 153 -0.14 -23.00 4.99
C ASP A 153 -0.48 -21.61 5.56
N LYS A 154 0.00 -21.31 6.77
CA LYS A 154 -0.23 -20.03 7.48
C LYS A 154 0.82 -18.96 7.18
N VAL A 155 1.87 -19.28 6.40
CA VAL A 155 2.92 -18.32 6.05
C VAL A 155 2.54 -17.61 4.77
N TYR A 156 2.19 -16.33 4.90
CA TYR A 156 1.90 -15.46 3.76
C TYR A 156 2.44 -14.05 3.99
N SER A 157 2.64 -13.31 2.92
CA SER A 157 3.10 -11.91 2.95
C SER A 157 2.26 -11.07 1.99
N ILE A 158 1.90 -9.86 2.43
CA ILE A 158 1.10 -8.91 1.66
C ILE A 158 1.85 -7.58 1.65
N LEU A 159 2.24 -7.15 0.46
CA LEU A 159 3.08 -5.98 0.24
C LEU A 159 2.42 -4.99 -0.72
N ASP A 160 2.79 -3.73 -0.57
CA ASP A 160 2.45 -2.68 -1.51
C ASP A 160 3.69 -2.29 -2.32
N CYS A 161 3.66 -2.55 -3.62
CA CYS A 161 4.82 -2.46 -4.49
C CYS A 161 4.59 -1.55 -5.70
N ILE A 162 5.68 -1.04 -6.26
CA ILE A 162 5.73 -0.41 -7.58
C ILE A 162 6.57 -1.30 -8.48
N TYR A 163 5.95 -1.87 -9.51
CA TYR A 163 6.64 -2.68 -10.48
C TYR A 163 7.29 -1.79 -11.55
N ASN A 164 8.61 -1.83 -11.62
CA ASN A 164 9.38 -1.21 -12.70
C ASN A 164 9.68 -2.25 -13.78
N GLU A 165 9.10 -2.06 -14.96
CA GLU A 165 9.14 -3.01 -16.07
C GLU A 165 10.55 -3.12 -16.68
N ALA A 166 11.24 -2.00 -16.87
CA ALA A 166 12.60 -1.95 -17.43
C ALA A 166 13.61 -2.76 -16.59
N LYS A 167 13.50 -2.69 -15.25
CA LYS A 167 14.38 -3.41 -14.33
C LYS A 167 13.88 -4.79 -13.94
N GLN A 168 12.61 -5.09 -14.23
CA GLN A 168 11.90 -6.27 -13.75
C GLN A 168 12.03 -6.42 -12.22
N THR A 169 11.77 -5.32 -11.51
CA THR A 169 11.89 -5.20 -10.05
C THR A 169 10.58 -4.73 -9.46
N TYR A 170 10.10 -5.40 -8.41
CA TYR A 170 9.08 -4.88 -7.50
C TYR A 170 9.76 -4.06 -6.41
N TYR A 171 9.63 -2.74 -6.50
CA TYR A 171 10.05 -1.84 -5.45
C TYR A 171 8.98 -1.83 -4.35
N ILE A 172 9.32 -2.31 -3.16
CA ILE A 172 8.37 -2.38 -2.04
C ILE A 172 8.26 -0.98 -1.45
N LEU A 173 7.07 -0.37 -1.56
CA LEU A 173 6.77 0.89 -0.88
C LEU A 173 6.30 0.64 0.54
N ASP A 174 5.54 -0.44 0.77
CA ASP A 174 4.97 -0.69 2.08
C ASP A 174 4.71 -2.17 2.37
N VAL A 175 4.49 -2.49 3.64
CA VAL A 175 4.16 -3.83 4.15
C VAL A 175 2.84 -3.78 4.90
N MET A 176 1.96 -4.73 4.58
CA MET A 176 0.69 -4.92 5.28
C MET A 176 0.67 -6.21 6.09
N CYS A 177 1.39 -7.23 5.62
CA CYS A 177 1.56 -8.48 6.35
C CYS A 177 2.89 -9.14 5.97
N TRP A 178 3.59 -9.71 6.95
CA TRP A 178 4.80 -10.48 6.72
C TRP A 178 4.79 -11.74 7.56
N ARG A 179 5.01 -12.92 6.95
CA ARG A 179 4.96 -14.23 7.62
C ARG A 179 3.68 -14.45 8.45
N GLY A 180 2.54 -13.97 7.98
CA GLY A 180 1.26 -14.08 8.68
C GLY A 180 1.05 -13.08 9.82
N HIS A 181 1.98 -12.13 10.04
CA HIS A 181 1.82 -11.04 11.00
C HIS A 181 1.31 -9.78 10.29
N PRO A 182 0.01 -9.45 10.39
CA PRO A 182 -0.54 -8.22 9.85
C PRO A 182 -0.04 -7.00 10.65
N VAL A 183 0.27 -5.91 9.96
CA VAL A 183 0.78 -4.65 10.54
C VAL A 183 -0.05 -3.44 10.12
N TYR A 184 -1.29 -3.63 9.67
CA TYR A 184 -2.20 -2.56 9.24
C TYR A 184 -2.43 -1.49 10.32
N ASP A 185 -2.47 -1.89 11.59
CA ASP A 185 -2.67 -0.99 12.74
C ASP A 185 -1.37 -0.31 13.23
N CYS A 186 -0.23 -0.62 12.61
CA CYS A 186 1.04 -0.05 12.99
C CYS A 186 1.31 1.28 12.27
N GLN A 187 1.97 2.20 12.98
CA GLN A 187 2.42 3.46 12.40
C GLN A 187 3.42 3.25 11.25
N THR A 188 3.48 4.20 10.33
CA THR A 188 4.26 4.11 9.08
C THR A 188 5.76 3.98 9.35
N ASP A 189 6.30 4.73 10.31
CA ASP A 189 7.69 4.66 10.75
C ASP A 189 8.09 3.26 11.21
N PHE A 190 7.26 2.61 12.03
CA PHE A 190 7.46 1.22 12.45
C PHE A 190 7.41 0.28 11.26
N ARG A 191 6.42 0.42 10.37
CA ARG A 191 6.28 -0.44 9.19
C ARG A 191 7.50 -0.36 8.28
N PHE A 192 8.03 0.85 8.05
CA PHE A 192 9.23 1.07 7.24
C PHE A 192 10.48 0.51 7.89
N PHE A 193 10.69 0.77 9.19
CA PHE A 193 11.81 0.19 9.94
C PHE A 193 11.78 -1.34 9.90
N TRP A 194 10.60 -1.92 10.19
CA TRP A 194 10.41 -3.36 10.24
C TRP A 194 10.59 -4.00 8.87
N LEU A 195 10.03 -3.41 7.82
CA LEU A 195 10.20 -3.86 6.44
C LEU A 195 11.68 -3.91 6.05
N SER A 196 12.44 -2.86 6.35
CA SER A 196 13.88 -2.80 6.05
C SER A 196 14.64 -3.94 6.72
N SER A 197 14.37 -4.17 8.01
CA SER A 197 14.95 -5.29 8.77
C SER A 197 14.57 -6.65 8.16
N LYS A 198 13.31 -6.84 7.76
CA LYS A 198 12.82 -8.11 7.19
C LYS A 198 13.34 -8.42 5.80
N ILE A 199 13.53 -7.41 4.95
CA ILE A 199 14.14 -7.60 3.64
C ILE A 199 15.58 -8.07 3.75
N GLN A 200 16.34 -7.53 4.73
CA GLN A 200 17.74 -7.93 4.95
C GLN A 200 17.88 -9.38 5.44
N GLU A 201 16.85 -9.93 6.09
CA GLU A 201 16.82 -11.34 6.51
C GLU A 201 16.59 -12.31 5.34
N GLU A 202 16.03 -11.87 4.21
CA GLU A 202 15.73 -12.72 3.05
C GLU A 202 16.87 -12.74 2.03
N GLU A 203 17.73 -13.74 2.11
CA GLU A 203 18.85 -13.93 1.19
C GLU A 203 18.36 -14.08 -0.27
N GLY A 204 18.98 -13.33 -1.19
CA GLY A 204 18.68 -13.40 -2.62
C GLY A 204 17.35 -12.78 -3.06
N LEU A 205 16.57 -12.18 -2.15
CA LEU A 205 15.29 -11.53 -2.49
C LEU A 205 15.46 -10.37 -3.50
N GLY A 206 16.58 -9.66 -3.38
CA GLY A 206 17.01 -8.60 -4.31
C GLY A 206 17.68 -9.11 -5.59
N GLU A 207 17.77 -10.42 -5.80
CA GLU A 207 18.49 -11.03 -6.93
C GLU A 207 17.55 -11.88 -7.80
N LYS A 208 17.90 -12.02 -9.08
CA LYS A 208 17.14 -12.88 -9.98
C LYS A 208 17.64 -14.32 -9.86
N SER A 209 16.70 -15.24 -9.67
CA SER A 209 16.96 -16.68 -9.69
C SER A 209 15.80 -17.44 -10.33
N ARG A 210 15.96 -18.75 -10.52
CA ARG A 210 14.87 -19.61 -11.04
C ARG A 210 13.61 -19.58 -10.17
N ILE A 211 13.78 -19.39 -8.86
CA ILE A 211 12.71 -19.33 -7.87
C ILE A 211 12.36 -17.89 -7.43
N ASN A 212 13.00 -16.89 -8.05
CA ASN A 212 12.76 -15.46 -7.85
C ASN A 212 13.03 -14.71 -9.17
N PRO A 213 12.14 -14.80 -10.17
CA PRO A 213 12.35 -14.18 -11.48
C PRO A 213 12.30 -12.65 -11.42
N TYR A 214 11.65 -12.08 -10.40
CA TYR A 214 11.56 -10.65 -10.16
C TYR A 214 12.24 -10.29 -8.84
N LYS A 215 13.07 -9.25 -8.89
CA LYS A 215 13.73 -8.72 -7.69
C LYS A 215 12.73 -8.00 -6.82
N PHE A 216 12.86 -8.10 -5.50
CA PHE A 216 12.15 -7.28 -4.55
C PHE A 216 13.14 -6.40 -3.80
N VAL A 217 12.93 -5.08 -3.86
CA VAL A 217 13.85 -4.09 -3.29
C VAL A 217 13.02 -3.08 -2.47
N GLY A 218 13.34 -2.91 -1.19
CA GLY A 218 12.69 -1.92 -0.35
C GLY A 218 13.06 -0.49 -0.79
N LEU A 219 12.06 0.39 -0.90
CA LEU A 219 12.31 1.81 -1.09
C LEU A 219 12.78 2.44 0.21
N GLN A 220 13.74 3.36 0.09
CA GLN A 220 14.25 4.12 1.23
C GLN A 220 13.30 5.30 1.52
N ASN A 221 13.13 5.60 2.80
CA ASN A 221 12.43 6.78 3.26
C ASN A 221 13.43 7.77 3.87
N PHE A 222 13.12 9.06 3.77
CA PHE A 222 14.00 10.14 4.19
C PHE A 222 13.22 11.16 5.04
N PRO A 223 13.90 11.88 5.96
CA PRO A 223 13.31 13.00 6.66
C PRO A 223 12.85 14.10 5.71
N CYS A 224 11.86 14.89 6.14
CA CYS A 224 11.34 16.02 5.37
C CYS A 224 11.96 17.37 5.79
N SER A 225 13.17 17.38 6.36
CA SER A 225 13.89 18.64 6.62
C SER A 225 14.27 19.32 5.32
N SER A 226 14.40 20.64 5.33
CA SER A 226 14.76 21.40 4.13
C SER A 226 16.07 20.90 3.52
N ASP A 227 17.08 20.63 4.36
CA ASP A 227 18.39 20.14 3.91
C ASP A 227 18.27 18.72 3.32
N SER A 228 17.52 17.83 3.97
CA SER A 228 17.33 16.46 3.47
C SER A 228 16.57 16.44 2.15
N LEU A 229 15.55 17.29 1.97
CA LEU A 229 14.82 17.40 0.72
C LEU A 229 15.70 17.95 -0.41
N CYS A 230 16.56 18.94 -0.12
CA CYS A 230 17.52 19.46 -1.09
C CYS A 230 18.53 18.39 -1.54
N GLU A 231 19.10 17.64 -0.59
CA GLU A 231 20.02 16.54 -0.89
C GLU A 231 19.33 15.43 -1.71
N LEU A 232 18.10 15.09 -1.32
CA LEU A 232 17.31 14.06 -1.99
C LEU A 232 17.04 14.40 -3.46
N LEU A 233 16.72 15.66 -3.75
CA LEU A 233 16.47 16.14 -5.12
C LEU A 233 17.73 16.17 -5.99
N ALA A 234 18.91 16.22 -5.38
CA ALA A 234 20.20 16.18 -6.06
C ALA A 234 20.79 14.76 -6.17
N THR A 235 20.17 13.77 -5.51
CA THR A 235 20.66 12.39 -5.46
C THR A 235 20.25 11.62 -6.71
N ASP A 236 21.19 10.86 -7.29
CA ASP A 236 20.89 9.93 -8.37
C ASP A 236 20.25 8.65 -7.81
N PHE A 237 19.06 8.33 -8.29
CA PHE A 237 18.39 7.07 -7.97
C PHE A 237 18.72 6.01 -9.01
N PRO A 238 18.74 4.72 -8.63
CA PRO A 238 18.97 3.67 -9.59
C PRO A 238 17.84 3.62 -10.63
N PHE A 239 16.69 4.24 -10.41
CA PHE A 239 15.52 4.24 -11.27
C PHE A 239 15.11 5.65 -11.66
N GLU A 240 14.35 5.75 -12.76
CA GLU A 240 13.69 6.99 -13.15
C GLU A 240 12.58 7.33 -12.14
N VAL A 241 12.48 8.61 -11.76
CA VAL A 241 11.56 9.16 -10.75
C VAL A 241 10.50 10.00 -11.44
#